data_AF-A0A2V8L809-F1
#
_entry.id   AF-A0A2V8L809-F1
#
_cell.length_a   1.000
_cell.length_b   1.000
_cell.length_c   1.000
_cell.angle_alpha   90.00
_cell.angle_beta   90.00
_cell.angle_gamma   90.00
#
_symmetry.space_group_name_H-M   'P 1'
#
loop_
_entity.id
_entity.type
_entity.pdbx_description
1 polymer ?
#
loop_
_entity_poly.entity_id
_entity_poly.type
_entity_poly.pdbx_seq_one_letter_code
_entity_poly.pdbx_strand_id
1 'polypeptide(L)'
;MKRYDAIPIIMTVLTLAIFLPPASLFGQATGVAGAGAGTFPANTALSGVSLSGLKFGMGVLIPGDTTADGQLQATLLGTSVLGQPQNIEVGGDATSGILGTGSRTFSGTATVDMGDGTPPLLNVPFTVAATATGLVLTLGATTLPAAGLTAGSITIK
;
A
#
# COMPACT_ATOMS: atom_id res chain seq x y z
N MET A 1 -29.24 66.47 -27.73
CA MET A 1 -29.29 66.07 -26.31
C MET A 1 -29.84 64.64 -26.24
N LYS A 2 -29.00 63.63 -25.92
CA LYS A 2 -29.38 62.27 -25.44
C LYS A 2 -30.15 61.38 -26.47
N ARG A 3 -29.88 60.09 -26.69
CA ARG A 3 -29.29 59.02 -25.85
C ARG A 3 -28.61 57.96 -26.74
N TYR A 4 -27.53 57.39 -26.24
CA TYR A 4 -26.94 56.15 -26.75
C TYR A 4 -27.80 54.99 -26.28
N ASP A 5 -28.41 54.24 -27.19
CA ASP A 5 -29.10 53.01 -26.85
C ASP A 5 -28.10 51.85 -26.85
N ALA A 6 -27.79 51.37 -25.65
CA ALA A 6 -26.83 50.31 -25.38
C ALA A 6 -27.40 48.93 -25.77
N ILE A 7 -26.62 48.15 -26.52
CA ILE A 7 -26.90 46.75 -26.85
C ILE A 7 -26.58 45.87 -25.64
N PRO A 8 -27.53 45.13 -25.04
CA PRO A 8 -27.19 44.17 -24.00
C PRO A 8 -26.71 42.85 -24.63
N ILE A 9 -25.47 42.47 -24.33
CA ILE A 9 -24.91 41.15 -24.63
C ILE A 9 -25.50 40.17 -23.60
N ILE A 10 -26.33 39.24 -24.05
CA ILE A 10 -26.88 38.17 -23.20
C ILE A 10 -25.78 37.11 -23.04
N MET A 11 -25.17 37.07 -21.86
CA MET A 11 -24.16 36.07 -21.51
C MET A 11 -24.85 34.86 -20.88
N THR A 12 -25.10 33.83 -21.68
CA THR A 12 -25.69 32.57 -21.22
C THR A 12 -24.64 31.77 -20.46
N VAL A 13 -24.78 31.68 -19.13
CA VAL A 13 -23.95 30.81 -18.29
C VAL A 13 -24.53 29.39 -18.35
N LEU A 14 -23.79 28.46 -18.95
CA LEU A 14 -24.09 27.03 -18.92
C LEU A 14 -23.59 26.45 -17.59
N THR A 15 -24.47 26.27 -16.61
CA THR A 15 -24.15 25.54 -15.38
C THR A 15 -24.16 24.03 -15.63
N LEU A 16 -22.98 23.41 -15.64
CA LEU A 16 -22.83 21.96 -15.65
C LEU A 16 -23.05 21.42 -14.23
N ALA A 17 -24.19 20.78 -13.97
CA ALA A 17 -24.43 20.06 -12.73
C ALA A 17 -23.65 18.74 -12.76
N ILE A 18 -22.55 18.68 -12.00
CA ILE A 18 -21.81 17.42 -11.80
C ILE A 18 -22.59 16.60 -10.78
N PHE A 19 -23.34 15.61 -11.25
CA PHE A 19 -23.99 14.63 -10.39
C PHE A 19 -22.92 13.67 -9.89
N LEU A 20 -22.34 13.94 -8.72
CA LEU A 20 -21.52 12.96 -8.00
C LEU A 20 -22.49 11.94 -7.39
N PRO A 21 -22.56 10.68 -7.88
CA PRO A 21 -23.28 9.67 -7.15
C PRO A 21 -22.64 9.54 -5.76
N PRO A 22 -23.43 9.35 -4.69
CA PRO A 22 -22.85 9.09 -3.38
C PRO A 22 -21.99 7.83 -3.48
N ALA A 23 -20.80 7.85 -2.87
CA ALA A 23 -19.82 6.75 -2.89
C ALA A 23 -20.34 5.43 -2.26
N SER A 24 -21.60 5.40 -1.82
CA SER A 24 -22.25 4.31 -1.09
C SER A 24 -22.81 3.19 -1.98
N LEU A 25 -22.30 3.02 -3.21
CA LEU A 25 -22.69 1.89 -4.08
C LEU A 25 -21.55 0.92 -4.40
N PHE A 26 -20.41 1.02 -3.72
CA PHE A 26 -19.48 -0.09 -3.61
C PHE A 26 -19.82 -0.80 -2.30
N GLY A 27 -20.26 -2.06 -2.39
CA GLY A 27 -20.58 -2.88 -1.22
C GLY A 27 -19.45 -2.85 -0.20
N GLN A 28 -19.76 -3.16 1.06
CA GLN A 28 -18.79 -3.29 2.15
C GLN A 28 -17.57 -4.11 1.70
N ALA A 29 -16.58 -3.42 1.16
CA ALA A 29 -15.43 -4.04 0.54
C ALA A 29 -14.53 -4.50 1.69
N THR A 30 -14.64 -5.79 2.02
CA THR A 30 -13.72 -6.45 2.95
C THR A 30 -12.32 -6.34 2.37
N GLY A 31 -11.36 -5.95 3.19
CA GLY A 31 -10.02 -5.65 2.69
C GLY A 31 -9.14 -4.95 3.70
N VAL A 32 -7.99 -4.51 3.23
CA VAL A 32 -6.99 -3.79 4.02
C VAL A 32 -6.52 -2.56 3.27
N ALA A 33 -6.53 -1.44 3.98
CA ALA A 33 -5.94 -0.20 3.48
C ALA A 33 -5.11 0.43 4.59
N GLY A 34 -3.91 0.90 4.25
CA GLY A 34 -3.06 1.53 5.24
C GLY A 34 -1.79 2.08 4.64
N ALA A 35 -1.25 3.09 5.30
CA ALA A 35 0.07 3.61 5.01
C ALA A 35 0.70 4.02 6.33
N GLY A 36 2.00 3.78 6.47
CA GLY A 36 2.67 4.02 7.72
C GLY A 36 4.11 3.54 7.76
N ALA A 37 4.65 3.54 8.98
CA ALA A 37 5.95 2.99 9.29
C ALA A 37 5.84 2.03 10.47
N GLY A 38 6.69 1.02 10.47
CA GLY A 38 6.82 0.07 11.56
C GLY A 38 8.29 -0.24 11.86
N THR A 39 8.52 -0.83 13.03
CA THR A 39 9.84 -1.23 13.49
C THR A 39 9.92 -2.74 13.63
N PHE A 40 11.04 -3.32 13.19
CA PHE A 40 11.33 -4.73 13.39
C PHE A 40 12.01 -4.95 14.75
N PRO A 41 11.87 -6.15 15.35
CA PRO A 41 12.69 -6.53 16.49
C PRO A 41 14.16 -6.63 16.11
N ALA A 42 15.04 -6.51 17.12
CA ALA A 42 16.48 -6.62 16.93
C ALA A 42 16.87 -7.95 16.27
N ASN A 43 17.95 -7.93 15.48
CA ASN A 43 18.47 -9.08 14.73
C ASN A 43 17.56 -9.59 13.59
N THR A 44 16.59 -8.79 13.17
CA THR A 44 15.86 -9.08 11.92
C THR A 44 16.79 -8.85 10.74
N ALA A 45 16.86 -9.80 9.81
CA ALA A 45 17.69 -9.66 8.61
C ALA A 45 17.03 -10.28 7.38
N LEU A 46 17.36 -9.73 6.21
CA LEU A 46 16.98 -10.26 4.91
C LEU A 46 18.21 -10.27 3.99
N SER A 47 18.60 -11.44 3.51
CA SER A 47 19.74 -11.61 2.58
C SER A 47 21.04 -10.90 3.03
N GLY A 48 21.32 -10.88 4.34
CA GLY A 48 22.50 -10.23 4.92
C GLY A 48 22.32 -8.75 5.28
N VAL A 49 21.19 -8.13 4.94
CA VAL A 49 20.84 -6.77 5.37
C VAL A 49 20.13 -6.84 6.73
N SER A 50 20.69 -6.17 7.73
CA SER A 50 20.05 -6.05 9.05
C SER A 50 18.94 -5.01 8.98
N LEU A 51 17.69 -5.41 9.25
CA LEU A 51 16.51 -4.57 9.13
C LEU A 51 16.16 -3.92 10.47
N SER A 52 15.90 -2.62 10.44
CA SER A 52 15.50 -1.82 11.60
C SER A 52 14.03 -1.39 11.53
N GLY A 53 13.51 -1.18 10.31
CA GLY A 53 12.16 -0.71 10.12
C GLY A 53 11.60 -0.98 8.75
N LEU A 54 10.36 -0.55 8.59
CA LEU A 54 9.53 -0.73 7.42
C LEU A 54 8.76 0.57 7.18
N LYS A 55 8.71 1.04 5.94
CA LYS A 55 7.68 1.96 5.47
C LYS A 55 6.78 1.20 4.53
N PHE A 56 5.48 1.43 4.58
CA PHE A 56 4.54 0.71 3.72
C PHE A 56 3.37 1.58 3.30
N GLY A 57 2.80 1.24 2.16
CA GLY A 57 1.50 1.66 1.66
C GLY A 57 0.82 0.46 1.04
N MET A 58 -0.44 0.23 1.37
CA MET A 58 -1.23 -0.87 0.83
C MET A 58 -2.68 -0.47 0.68
N GLY A 59 -3.28 -0.96 -0.39
CA GLY A 59 -4.72 -0.87 -0.63
C GLY A 59 -5.13 -2.13 -1.38
N VAL A 60 -5.76 -3.06 -0.66
CA VAL A 60 -6.12 -4.38 -1.17
C VAL A 60 -7.56 -4.68 -0.81
N LEU A 61 -8.36 -4.93 -1.84
CA LEU A 61 -9.71 -5.47 -1.76
C LEU A 61 -9.62 -6.99 -1.67
N ILE A 62 -10.35 -7.58 -0.71
CA ILE A 62 -10.46 -9.03 -0.51
C ILE A 62 -11.95 -9.36 -0.46
N PRO A 63 -12.62 -9.55 -1.61
CA PRO A 63 -14.07 -9.73 -1.67
C PRO A 63 -14.57 -10.97 -0.90
N GLY A 64 -13.68 -11.94 -0.68
CA GLY A 64 -13.89 -13.17 0.06
C GLY A 64 -12.58 -13.94 0.12
N ASP A 65 -12.60 -15.14 0.71
CA ASP A 65 -11.42 -16.00 0.69
C ASP A 65 -11.08 -16.40 -0.75
N THR A 66 -9.79 -16.58 -1.03
CA THR A 66 -9.13 -16.98 -2.29
C THR A 66 -8.75 -15.88 -3.27
N THR A 67 -9.39 -14.71 -3.26
CA THR A 67 -9.11 -13.63 -4.23
C THR A 67 -8.77 -12.32 -3.55
N ALA A 68 -7.86 -11.58 -4.18
CA ALA A 68 -7.57 -10.20 -3.80
C ALA A 68 -7.25 -9.37 -5.04
N ASP A 69 -7.50 -8.08 -4.95
CA ASP A 69 -7.11 -7.09 -5.96
C ASP A 69 -6.55 -5.86 -5.24
N GLY A 70 -5.37 -5.43 -5.65
CA GLY A 70 -4.74 -4.23 -5.13
C GLY A 70 -3.24 -4.35 -5.05
N GLN A 71 -2.62 -3.41 -4.34
CA GLN A 71 -1.18 -3.24 -4.37
C GLN A 71 -0.58 -3.09 -2.98
N LEU A 72 0.66 -3.57 -2.87
CA LEU A 72 1.59 -3.34 -1.78
C LEU A 72 2.77 -2.54 -2.30
N GLN A 73 3.15 -1.51 -1.56
CA GLN A 73 4.42 -0.83 -1.67
C GLN A 73 5.07 -0.84 -0.29
N ALA A 74 6.30 -1.33 -0.22
CA ALA A 74 7.04 -1.43 1.03
C ALA A 74 8.52 -1.08 0.80
N THR A 75 9.10 -0.39 1.77
CA THR A 75 10.53 -0.10 1.85
C THR A 75 11.05 -0.61 3.17
N LEU A 76 11.90 -1.64 3.13
CA LEU A 76 12.59 -2.16 4.31
C LEU A 76 13.84 -1.32 4.53
N LEU A 77 13.93 -0.73 5.72
CA LEU A 77 15.03 0.14 6.12
C LEU A 77 16.06 -0.71 6.87
N GLY A 78 17.27 -0.82 6.32
CA GLY A 78 18.31 -1.64 6.91
C GLY A 78 19.72 -1.09 6.74
N THR A 79 20.67 -1.89 7.22
CA THR A 79 22.10 -1.67 7.07
C THR A 79 22.74 -2.90 6.46
N SER A 80 23.57 -2.69 5.43
CA SER A 80 24.32 -3.73 4.76
C SER A 80 25.38 -4.36 5.66
N VAL A 81 25.96 -5.48 5.22
CA VAL A 81 27.10 -6.12 5.91
C VAL A 81 28.33 -5.22 6.05
N LEU A 82 28.42 -4.16 5.24
CA LEU A 82 29.49 -3.16 5.31
C LEU A 82 29.13 -1.97 6.22
N GLY A 83 27.98 -2.03 6.91
CA GLY A 83 27.50 -0.97 7.79
C GLY A 83 26.90 0.24 7.05
N GLN A 84 26.65 0.14 5.74
CA GLN A 84 26.05 1.23 4.98
C GLN A 84 24.52 1.15 5.03
N PRO A 85 23.79 2.29 5.12
CA PRO A 85 22.35 2.30 4.95
C PRO A 85 21.93 1.67 3.62
N GLN A 86 21.00 0.72 3.66
CA GLN A 86 20.48 0.02 2.49
C GLN A 86 18.96 -0.10 2.61
N ASN A 87 18.27 0.38 1.58
CA ASN A 87 16.82 0.29 1.49
C ASN A 87 16.47 -0.82 0.49
N ILE A 88 15.60 -1.74 0.89
CA ILE A 88 15.06 -2.76 -0.01
C ILE A 88 13.64 -2.34 -0.39
N GLU A 89 13.39 -2.16 -1.67
CA GLU A 89 12.08 -1.77 -2.20
C GLU A 89 11.31 -3.00 -2.65
N VAL A 90 10.04 -3.06 -2.26
CA VAL A 90 9.13 -4.18 -2.54
C VAL A 90 7.83 -3.59 -3.08
N GLY A 91 7.58 -3.80 -4.36
CA GLY A 91 6.32 -3.43 -5.01
C GLY A 91 5.63 -4.68 -5.53
N GLY A 92 4.38 -4.93 -5.15
CA GLY A 92 3.67 -6.14 -5.54
C GLY A 92 2.18 -5.96 -5.73
N ASP A 93 1.62 -6.78 -6.63
CA ASP A 93 0.20 -6.87 -6.91
C ASP A 93 -0.38 -8.07 -6.16
N ALA A 94 -1.44 -7.83 -5.40
CA ALA A 94 -2.18 -8.86 -4.67
C ALA A 94 -3.13 -9.59 -5.62
N THR A 95 -3.14 -10.91 -5.55
CA THR A 95 -4.02 -11.77 -6.38
C THR A 95 -4.83 -12.75 -5.55
N SER A 96 -4.41 -13.03 -4.31
CA SER A 96 -5.12 -13.89 -3.38
C SER A 96 -5.23 -13.26 -2.00
N GLY A 97 -6.31 -13.61 -1.29
CA GLY A 97 -6.62 -13.05 0.02
C GLY A 97 -7.37 -14.04 0.90
N ILE A 98 -7.25 -13.86 2.21
CA ILE A 98 -7.95 -14.63 3.24
C ILE A 98 -8.41 -13.66 4.34
N LEU A 99 -9.67 -13.79 4.73
CA LEU A 99 -10.27 -13.02 5.81
C LEU A 99 -10.00 -13.71 7.16
N GLY A 100 -9.22 -13.05 8.01
CA GLY A 100 -9.02 -13.46 9.41
C GLY A 100 -9.93 -12.70 10.38
N THR A 101 -10.04 -13.19 11.60
CA THR A 101 -10.70 -12.47 12.70
C THR A 101 -9.82 -11.31 13.18
N GLY A 102 -10.09 -10.09 12.71
CA GLY A 102 -9.28 -8.90 13.04
C GLY A 102 -7.97 -8.78 12.25
N SER A 103 -7.77 -9.64 11.26
CA SER A 103 -6.62 -9.60 10.36
C SER A 103 -7.05 -9.82 8.91
N ARG A 104 -6.20 -9.39 7.98
CA ARG A 104 -6.35 -9.65 6.54
C ARG A 104 -5.03 -10.18 6.04
N THR A 105 -5.08 -11.34 5.39
CA THR A 105 -3.90 -11.89 4.72
C THR A 105 -4.10 -11.76 3.24
N PHE A 106 -3.08 -11.29 2.53
CA PHE A 106 -3.09 -11.26 1.07
C PHE A 106 -1.71 -11.63 0.52
N SER A 107 -1.70 -12.15 -0.69
CA SER A 107 -0.50 -12.64 -1.35
C SER A 107 -0.56 -12.39 -2.85
N GLY A 108 0.60 -12.48 -3.47
CA GLY A 108 0.77 -12.28 -4.90
C GLY A 108 2.25 -12.34 -5.28
N THR A 109 2.62 -11.57 -6.30
CA THR A 109 3.99 -11.47 -6.79
C THR A 109 4.49 -10.04 -6.70
N ALA A 110 5.75 -9.89 -6.32
CA ALA A 110 6.41 -8.61 -6.16
C ALA A 110 7.68 -8.53 -7.02
N THR A 111 8.04 -7.29 -7.33
CA THR A 111 9.39 -6.90 -7.70
C THR A 111 10.12 -6.48 -6.43
N VAL A 112 11.33 -6.99 -6.23
CA VAL A 112 12.17 -6.69 -5.07
C VAL A 112 13.50 -6.12 -5.55
N ASP A 113 13.73 -4.84 -5.26
CA ASP A 113 15.03 -4.21 -5.44
C ASP A 113 15.79 -4.26 -4.11
N MET A 114 16.95 -4.91 -4.11
CA MET A 114 17.79 -5.03 -2.91
C MET A 114 18.51 -3.72 -2.56
N GLY A 115 18.57 -2.75 -3.46
CA GLY A 115 19.26 -1.48 -3.23
C GLY A 115 20.79 -1.62 -3.14
N ASP A 116 21.35 -2.72 -3.64
CA ASP A 116 22.79 -3.03 -3.68
C ASP A 116 23.42 -2.79 -5.07
N GLY A 117 22.64 -2.24 -6.00
CA GLY A 117 23.05 -1.99 -7.39
C GLY A 117 22.87 -3.18 -8.32
N THR A 118 22.38 -4.32 -7.84
CA THR A 118 21.97 -5.44 -8.70
C THR A 118 20.59 -5.18 -9.32
N PRO A 119 20.24 -5.82 -10.45
CA PRO A 119 18.91 -5.70 -11.03
C PRO A 119 17.81 -6.18 -10.08
N PRO A 120 16.63 -5.54 -10.06
CA PRO A 120 15.51 -6.00 -9.24
C PRO A 120 15.09 -7.45 -9.56
N LEU A 121 14.80 -8.21 -8.50
CA LEU A 121 14.25 -9.55 -8.59
C LEU A 121 12.78 -9.48 -8.99
N LEU A 122 12.41 -10.16 -10.08
CA LEU A 122 11.03 -10.18 -10.57
C LEU A 122 10.29 -11.43 -10.09
N ASN A 123 8.96 -11.32 -10.02
CA ASN A 123 8.05 -12.43 -9.69
C ASN A 123 8.35 -13.11 -8.34
N VAL A 124 8.84 -12.34 -7.36
CA VAL A 124 9.08 -12.85 -6.01
C VAL A 124 7.73 -13.07 -5.33
N PRO A 125 7.37 -14.29 -4.92
CA PRO A 125 6.13 -14.51 -4.18
C PRO A 125 6.16 -13.70 -2.88
N PHE A 126 5.06 -13.03 -2.54
CA PHE A 126 4.94 -12.36 -1.26
C PHE A 126 3.66 -12.73 -0.54
N THR A 127 3.66 -12.60 0.78
CA THR A 127 2.46 -12.69 1.60
C THR A 127 2.55 -11.64 2.70
N VAL A 128 1.44 -10.95 2.94
CA VAL A 128 1.28 -9.99 4.04
C VAL A 128 0.15 -10.46 4.92
N ALA A 129 0.41 -10.62 6.22
CA ALA A 129 -0.62 -10.73 7.23
C ALA A 129 -0.70 -9.41 8.00
N ALA A 130 -1.75 -8.63 7.73
CA ALA A 130 -1.96 -7.30 8.30
C ALA A 130 -2.97 -7.32 9.46
N THR A 131 -2.67 -6.52 10.48
CA THR A 131 -3.54 -6.22 11.62
C THR A 131 -3.61 -4.71 11.80
N ALA A 132 -4.50 -4.22 12.66
CA ALA A 132 -4.57 -2.78 12.97
C ALA A 132 -3.28 -2.22 13.60
N THR A 133 -2.44 -3.07 14.20
CA THR A 133 -1.25 -2.67 14.97
C THR A 133 0.08 -3.00 14.30
N GLY A 134 0.07 -3.60 13.11
CA GLY A 134 1.30 -4.03 12.45
C GLY A 134 1.05 -5.08 11.38
N LEU A 135 2.15 -5.60 10.82
CA LEU A 135 2.10 -6.60 9.76
C LEU A 135 3.27 -7.58 9.83
N VAL A 136 3.05 -8.77 9.28
CA VAL A 136 4.08 -9.75 8.97
C VAL A 136 4.22 -9.81 7.45
N LEU A 137 5.46 -9.69 6.97
CA LEU A 137 5.80 -9.78 5.55
C LEU A 137 6.64 -11.04 5.30
N THR A 138 6.19 -11.86 4.36
CA THR A 138 6.94 -12.98 3.80
C THR A 138 7.33 -12.65 2.37
N LEU A 139 8.61 -12.79 2.03
CA LEU A 139 9.17 -12.62 0.69
C LEU A 139 9.89 -13.90 0.26
N GLY A 140 9.42 -14.51 -0.82
CA GLY A 140 9.85 -15.84 -1.24
C GLY A 140 9.64 -16.86 -0.10
N ALA A 141 10.73 -17.46 0.36
CA ALA A 141 10.75 -18.39 1.48
C ALA A 141 11.02 -17.73 2.85
N THR A 142 11.31 -16.43 2.88
CA THR A 142 11.73 -15.74 4.11
C THR A 142 10.55 -15.02 4.75
N THR A 143 10.17 -15.44 5.95
CA THR A 143 9.17 -14.72 6.77
C THR A 143 9.90 -13.80 7.74
N LEU A 144 9.65 -12.50 7.63
CA LEU A 144 10.18 -11.52 8.56
C LEU A 144 9.37 -11.54 9.87
N PRO A 145 9.99 -11.23 11.02
CA PRO A 145 9.26 -10.97 12.25
C PRO A 145 8.21 -9.85 12.08
N ALA A 146 7.21 -9.82 12.95
CA ALA A 146 6.18 -8.80 12.90
C ALA A 146 6.77 -7.39 13.05
N ALA A 147 6.46 -6.51 12.09
CA ALA A 147 6.73 -5.09 12.19
C ALA A 147 5.59 -4.42 12.98
N GLY A 148 5.90 -3.88 14.15
CA GLY A 148 4.95 -3.11 14.95
C GLY A 148 4.75 -1.72 14.35
N LEU A 149 3.51 -1.28 14.19
CA LEU A 149 3.18 0.05 13.67
C LEU A 149 3.65 1.14 14.64
N THR A 150 4.45 2.08 14.16
CA THR A 150 4.96 3.22 14.95
C THR A 150 4.46 4.56 14.44
N ALA A 151 4.02 4.63 13.17
CA ALA A 151 3.39 5.80 12.59
C ALA A 151 2.40 5.40 11.48
N GLY A 152 1.38 6.22 11.25
CA GLY A 152 0.34 5.97 10.26
C GLY A 152 -0.78 5.08 10.80
N SER A 153 -1.48 4.36 9.91
CA SER A 153 -2.62 3.53 10.27
C SER A 153 -2.83 2.38 9.30
N ILE A 154 -3.31 1.25 9.83
CA ILE A 154 -3.83 0.12 9.05
C ILE A 154 -5.31 -0.04 9.39
N THR A 155 -6.16 0.06 8.38
CA THR A 155 -7.60 -0.17 8.49
C THR A 155 -7.92 -1.55 7.96
N ILE A 156 -8.49 -2.38 8.82
CA ILE A 156 -9.06 -3.67 8.46
C ILE A 156 -10.57 -3.49 8.28
N LYS A 157 -11.09 -3.83 7.10
CA LYS A 157 -12.52 -3.80 6.76
C LYS A 157 -13.04 -5.21 6.59
#